data_AF-A0A965PFV5-F1
#
_entry.id   AF-A0A965PFV5-F1
#
_cell.length_a   1.000
_cell.length_b   1.000
_cell.length_c   1.000
_cell.angle_alpha   90.00
_cell.angle_beta   90.00
_cell.angle_gamma   90.00
#
_symmetry.space_group_name_H-M   'P 1'
#
loop_
_entity.id
_entity.type
_entity.pdbx_description
1 polymer ?
#
loop_
_entity_poly.entity_id
_entity_poly.type
_entity_poly.pdbx_seq_one_letter_code
_entity_poly.pdbx_strand_id
1 'polypeptide(L)'
;MPGFSSNDQVINALANGQTFRANWSKNFNPTANAVANEWHMLARGAGNPPADAIFNAGTNLVFQPVLDSTTSAGTLQHGGNVQPTFYKYLLSGSAVTAAATVVPATVALLDVIGFYRVTSVTTATAQATTNTLGQTATFTANAATDTCTYTSTASIPSNLLTGTRVRLTTTTTLPAPLATATDYYLIRISDTTFRLATTYANAIAGTQIDITDAGTGTHTVTWLLPRYTNGAGVQAIIFNSNATALGAATPNMSLGYTNSAQATSRATPTVLPIGKSAASNSHIIYTGATGTGKYNYMMPLQSGDAGIAQIDTIQNSVSYVSGEYTVALVRELAQIPLSTLGLAAEQNFMFGLPSMPRVYDGAALYFAVGSGQNTPLSSAFSGYFNFVFN
;
A
#
# COMPACT_ATOMS: atom_id res chain seq x y z
N MET A 1 17.41 -9.83 -7.57
CA MET A 1 16.55 -9.41 -6.44
C MET A 1 17.09 -10.12 -5.20
N PRO A 2 17.18 -9.47 -4.02
CA PRO A 2 17.50 -10.18 -2.78
C PRO A 2 16.50 -11.34 -2.57
N GLY A 3 16.93 -12.51 -2.11
CA GLY A 3 16.09 -13.70 -1.95
C GLY A 3 16.46 -14.82 -2.93
N PHE A 4 15.46 -15.53 -3.47
CA PHE A 4 15.66 -16.73 -4.28
C PHE A 4 16.34 -16.46 -5.64
N SER A 5 17.49 -17.09 -5.88
CA SER A 5 18.24 -17.11 -7.13
C SER A 5 18.17 -18.44 -7.89
N SER A 6 17.60 -19.48 -7.29
CA SER A 6 17.36 -20.78 -7.94
C SER A 6 16.18 -21.53 -7.32
N ASN A 7 15.62 -22.49 -8.05
CA ASN A 7 14.57 -23.38 -7.54
C ASN A 7 15.08 -24.24 -6.35
N ASP A 8 16.36 -24.61 -6.35
CA ASP A 8 16.97 -25.36 -5.25
C ASP A 8 16.91 -24.60 -3.92
N GLN A 9 17.06 -23.27 -3.96
CA GLN A 9 16.89 -22.46 -2.76
C GLN A 9 15.45 -22.47 -2.26
N VAL A 10 14.45 -22.49 -3.15
CA VAL A 10 13.04 -22.64 -2.76
C VAL A 10 12.80 -24.00 -2.11
N ILE A 11 13.34 -25.07 -2.69
CA ILE A 11 13.24 -26.43 -2.13
C ILE A 11 13.90 -26.48 -0.74
N ASN A 12 15.09 -25.91 -0.61
CA ASN A 12 15.80 -25.84 0.67
C ASN A 12 15.01 -25.04 1.71
N ALA A 13 14.41 -23.92 1.32
CA ALA A 13 13.58 -23.13 2.22
C ALA A 13 12.37 -23.90 2.72
N LEU A 14 11.69 -24.63 1.83
CA LEU A 14 10.58 -25.50 2.20
C LEU A 14 11.03 -26.65 3.13
N ALA A 15 12.18 -27.28 2.86
CA ALA A 15 12.75 -28.32 3.71
C ALA A 15 13.12 -27.81 5.12
N ASN A 16 13.56 -26.55 5.21
CA ASN A 16 13.87 -25.88 6.47
C ASN A 16 12.64 -25.34 7.20
N GLY A 17 11.42 -25.54 6.67
CA GLY A 17 10.19 -25.02 7.26
C GLY A 17 10.03 -23.49 7.15
N GLN A 18 10.75 -22.85 6.23
CA GLN A 18 10.70 -21.40 5.98
C GLN A 18 9.47 -21.02 5.13
N THR A 19 8.29 -21.42 5.60
CA THR A 19 7.02 -21.27 4.93
C THR A 19 5.92 -20.89 5.91
N PHE A 20 4.90 -20.21 5.42
CA PHE A 20 3.69 -19.92 6.18
C PHE A 20 2.48 -20.07 5.27
N ARG A 21 1.40 -20.68 5.78
CA ARG A 21 0.13 -20.77 5.06
C ARG A 21 -0.94 -19.98 5.78
N ALA A 22 -1.54 -19.03 5.07
CA ALA A 22 -2.70 -18.29 5.55
C ALA A 22 -3.96 -18.82 4.88
N ASN A 23 -4.85 -19.45 5.65
CA ASN A 23 -6.20 -19.76 5.18
C ASN A 23 -7.13 -18.62 5.54
N TRP A 24 -8.02 -18.26 4.61
CA TRP A 24 -8.94 -17.14 4.77
C TRP A 24 -10.34 -17.50 4.31
N SER A 25 -11.33 -16.85 4.92
CA SER A 25 -12.74 -16.93 4.59
C SER A 25 -13.35 -15.59 4.96
N LYS A 26 -13.74 -14.79 3.97
CA LYS A 26 -14.20 -13.43 4.16
C LYS A 26 -15.49 -13.20 3.37
N ASN A 27 -16.44 -12.54 4.00
CA ASN A 27 -17.67 -12.14 3.35
C ASN A 27 -17.47 -10.85 2.55
N PHE A 28 -18.33 -10.65 1.57
CA PHE A 28 -18.55 -9.37 0.95
C PHE A 28 -19.04 -8.34 1.97
N ASN A 29 -19.15 -7.07 1.58
CA ASN A 29 -19.65 -6.04 2.48
C ASN A 29 -21.07 -6.39 3.00
N PRO A 30 -21.42 -6.05 4.25
CA PRO A 30 -22.64 -6.54 4.88
C PRO A 30 -23.90 -5.75 4.53
N THR A 31 -23.81 -4.62 3.82
CA THR A 31 -24.93 -3.67 3.70
C THR A 31 -25.44 -3.46 2.28
N ALA A 32 -24.71 -3.85 1.25
CA ALA A 32 -25.11 -3.61 -0.13
C ALA A 32 -24.58 -4.67 -1.10
N ASN A 33 -25.36 -4.94 -2.13
CA ASN A 33 -24.94 -5.76 -3.27
C ASN A 33 -24.04 -4.93 -4.19
N ALA A 34 -23.10 -5.60 -4.87
CA ALA A 34 -22.40 -5.01 -6.02
C ALA A 34 -23.19 -5.27 -7.30
N VAL A 35 -23.09 -4.36 -8.26
CA VAL A 35 -23.45 -4.64 -9.66
C VAL A 35 -22.20 -4.97 -10.48
N ALA A 36 -22.40 -5.38 -11.74
CA ALA A 36 -21.30 -5.73 -12.64
C ALA A 36 -20.26 -4.60 -12.77
N ASN A 37 -19.00 -4.99 -12.92
CA ASN A 37 -17.77 -4.20 -12.99
C ASN A 37 -17.54 -3.21 -11.83
N GLU A 38 -18.25 -3.35 -10.72
CA GLU A 38 -17.89 -2.66 -9.48
C GLU A 38 -16.78 -3.42 -8.77
N TRP A 39 -15.88 -2.66 -8.14
CA TRP A 39 -14.87 -3.20 -7.25
C TRP A 39 -15.13 -2.76 -5.82
N HIS A 40 -15.04 -3.69 -4.89
CA HIS A 40 -15.17 -3.38 -3.47
C HIS A 40 -14.00 -3.93 -2.68
N MET A 41 -13.58 -3.19 -1.65
CA MET A 41 -12.75 -3.75 -0.60
C MET A 41 -13.56 -4.79 0.19
N LEU A 42 -12.94 -5.88 0.61
CA LEU A 42 -13.55 -6.80 1.57
C LEU A 42 -13.30 -6.36 3.02
N ALA A 43 -12.69 -5.19 3.25
CA ALA A 43 -12.28 -4.73 4.57
C ALA A 43 -13.42 -4.74 5.60
N ARG A 44 -14.66 -4.40 5.21
CA ARG A 44 -15.82 -4.36 6.12
C ARG A 44 -16.59 -5.68 6.26
N GLY A 45 -16.27 -6.67 5.43
CA GLY A 45 -16.89 -7.99 5.50
C GLY A 45 -16.41 -8.77 6.72
N ALA A 46 -17.34 -9.51 7.35
CA ALA A 46 -17.00 -10.42 8.44
C ALA A 46 -16.18 -11.61 7.94
N GLY A 47 -15.44 -12.27 8.83
CA GLY A 47 -14.69 -13.47 8.52
C GLY A 47 -13.30 -13.48 9.14
N ASN A 48 -12.39 -14.24 8.52
CA ASN A 48 -10.97 -14.28 8.79
C ASN A 48 -10.21 -13.91 7.51
N PRO A 49 -9.49 -12.79 7.44
CA PRO A 49 -9.23 -11.81 8.53
C PRO A 49 -10.48 -11.07 9.02
N PRO A 50 -10.48 -10.58 10.28
CA PRO A 50 -11.62 -9.86 10.84
C PRO A 50 -11.98 -8.61 10.04
N ALA A 51 -13.19 -8.09 10.28
CA ALA A 51 -13.60 -6.81 9.71
C ALA A 51 -12.72 -5.69 10.26
N ASP A 52 -12.27 -4.82 9.36
CA ASP A 52 -11.41 -3.70 9.64
C ASP A 52 -12.19 -2.55 10.30
N ALA A 53 -11.56 -1.85 11.25
CA ALA A 53 -12.14 -0.71 11.95
C ALA A 53 -11.31 0.59 11.82
N ILE A 54 -10.26 0.60 11.00
CA ILE A 54 -9.32 1.72 10.93
C ILE A 54 -9.59 2.66 9.75
N PHE A 55 -10.14 2.16 8.63
CA PHE A 55 -10.23 2.98 7.42
C PHE A 55 -11.20 4.18 7.51
N ASN A 56 -12.11 4.20 8.48
CA ASN A 56 -12.99 5.36 8.76
C ASN A 56 -12.66 6.05 10.10
N ALA A 57 -11.47 5.80 10.64
CA ALA A 57 -10.94 6.41 11.86
C ALA A 57 -9.77 7.35 11.56
N GLY A 58 -9.32 8.10 12.57
CA GLY A 58 -8.23 9.05 12.46
C GLY A 58 -8.63 10.44 11.96
N THR A 59 -7.62 11.30 11.81
CA THR A 59 -7.78 12.72 11.47
C THR A 59 -7.98 12.91 9.97
N ASN A 60 -8.92 13.79 9.61
CA ASN A 60 -9.20 14.15 8.23
C ASN A 60 -7.93 14.64 7.50
N LEU A 61 -7.69 14.14 6.28
CA LEU A 61 -6.59 14.52 5.37
C LEU A 61 -5.17 14.26 5.90
N VAL A 62 -5.00 13.53 7.01
CA VAL A 62 -3.67 13.14 7.53
C VAL A 62 -3.33 11.72 7.07
N PHE A 63 -2.12 11.51 6.57
CA PHE A 63 -1.63 10.17 6.22
C PHE A 63 -1.56 9.29 7.48
N GLN A 64 -2.16 8.09 7.40
CA GLN A 64 -2.10 7.07 8.45
C GLN A 64 -1.43 5.81 7.87
N PRO A 65 -0.23 5.42 8.33
CA PRO A 65 0.39 4.17 7.91
C PRO A 65 -0.40 2.97 8.43
N VAL A 66 -0.45 1.89 7.66
CA VAL A 66 -1.10 0.63 8.08
C VAL A 66 -0.10 -0.50 8.01
N LEU A 67 0.03 -1.24 9.11
CA LEU A 67 0.89 -2.40 9.27
C LEU A 67 0.02 -3.60 9.67
N ASP A 68 0.55 -4.82 9.52
CA ASP A 68 -0.06 -6.05 10.07
C ASP A 68 -0.27 -6.00 11.59
N SER A 69 0.51 -5.16 12.27
CA SER A 69 0.50 -4.93 13.72
C SER A 69 -0.30 -3.69 14.14
N THR A 70 -0.88 -2.94 13.19
CA THR A 70 -1.75 -1.81 13.51
C THR A 70 -2.96 -2.31 14.29
N THR A 71 -3.21 -1.72 15.46
CA THR A 71 -4.36 -2.09 16.30
C THR A 71 -5.66 -1.98 15.51
N SER A 72 -6.48 -3.04 15.57
CA SER A 72 -7.77 -3.14 14.87
C SER A 72 -7.70 -3.22 13.33
N ALA A 73 -6.51 -3.44 12.76
CA ALA A 73 -6.35 -3.72 11.34
C ALA A 73 -6.82 -5.16 11.00
N GLY A 74 -7.68 -5.29 9.99
CA GLY A 74 -8.26 -6.56 9.55
C GLY A 74 -7.42 -7.29 8.49
N THR A 75 -6.11 -7.45 8.73
CA THR A 75 -5.13 -7.91 7.73
C THR A 75 -4.99 -9.43 7.66
N LEU A 76 -4.69 -9.97 6.48
CA LEU A 76 -4.28 -11.37 6.30
C LEU A 76 -2.95 -11.62 6.97
N GLN A 77 -2.91 -12.65 7.82
CA GLN A 77 -1.67 -13.09 8.46
C GLN A 77 -0.69 -13.59 7.40
N HIS A 78 0.59 -13.29 7.59
CA HIS A 78 1.66 -13.70 6.68
C HIS A 78 2.90 -14.25 7.43
N GLY A 79 2.74 -14.67 8.68
CA GLY A 79 3.81 -15.28 9.48
C GLY A 79 4.82 -14.31 10.11
N GLY A 80 4.45 -13.04 10.34
CA GLY A 80 5.29 -12.05 11.03
C GLY A 80 6.52 -11.59 10.23
N ASN A 81 7.42 -10.84 10.85
CA ASN A 81 8.61 -10.29 10.20
C ASN A 81 9.73 -11.34 10.06
N VAL A 82 10.47 -11.31 8.95
CA VAL A 82 11.57 -12.26 8.65
C VAL A 82 12.92 -11.57 8.35
N GLN A 83 12.93 -10.27 8.14
CA GLN A 83 14.15 -9.46 8.01
C GLN A 83 14.79 -9.25 9.41
N PRO A 84 16.12 -9.05 9.47
CA PRO A 84 17.06 -8.88 8.36
C PRO A 84 17.57 -10.19 7.76
N THR A 85 17.17 -11.35 8.27
CA THR A 85 17.73 -12.64 7.86
C THR A 85 17.24 -13.09 6.49
N PHE A 86 15.94 -12.94 6.23
CA PHE A 86 15.30 -13.47 5.02
C PHE A 86 14.41 -12.42 4.35
N TYR A 87 13.96 -12.73 3.14
CA TYR A 87 12.93 -12.01 2.41
C TYR A 87 11.77 -12.94 2.10
N LYS A 88 10.54 -12.43 2.22
CA LYS A 88 9.32 -13.21 2.02
C LYS A 88 8.67 -12.96 0.67
N TYR A 89 8.15 -14.05 0.10
CA TYR A 89 7.54 -14.08 -1.23
C TYR A 89 6.23 -14.89 -1.21
N LEU A 90 5.29 -14.53 -2.08
CA LEU A 90 4.13 -15.36 -2.38
C LEU A 90 4.55 -16.55 -3.25
N LEU A 91 4.19 -17.76 -2.83
CA LEU A 91 4.50 -19.00 -3.54
C LEU A 91 3.30 -19.50 -4.36
N SER A 92 2.11 -19.52 -3.74
CA SER A 92 0.86 -19.86 -4.42
C SER A 92 -0.33 -19.27 -3.69
N GLY A 93 -1.47 -19.20 -4.38
CA GLY A 93 -2.71 -18.70 -3.82
C GLY A 93 -3.92 -19.40 -4.43
N SER A 94 -5.01 -19.45 -3.68
CA SER A 94 -6.29 -19.95 -4.13
C SER A 94 -7.42 -19.04 -3.67
N ALA A 95 -8.47 -18.97 -4.48
CA ALA A 95 -9.74 -18.35 -4.11
C ALA A 95 -10.91 -19.15 -4.68
N VAL A 96 -12.02 -19.18 -3.93
CA VAL A 96 -13.28 -19.77 -4.33
C VAL A 96 -14.42 -18.95 -3.75
N THR A 97 -15.56 -18.97 -4.44
CA THR A 97 -16.83 -18.54 -3.88
C THR A 97 -17.89 -19.59 -4.18
N ALA A 98 -18.73 -19.90 -3.19
CA ALA A 98 -19.92 -20.71 -3.37
C ALA A 98 -21.20 -19.85 -3.31
N ALA A 99 -21.07 -18.52 -3.27
CA ALA A 99 -22.20 -17.61 -3.25
C ALA A 99 -22.82 -17.47 -4.64
N ALA A 100 -24.13 -17.72 -4.74
CA ALA A 100 -24.85 -17.65 -6.00
C ALA A 100 -24.71 -16.26 -6.65
N THR A 101 -24.74 -16.23 -7.97
CA THR A 101 -24.63 -15.01 -8.79
C THR A 101 -23.30 -14.26 -8.72
N VAL A 102 -22.28 -14.72 -7.99
CA VAL A 102 -21.01 -13.97 -7.87
C VAL A 102 -20.09 -14.12 -9.08
N VAL A 103 -19.93 -15.33 -9.64
CA VAL A 103 -18.97 -15.60 -10.72
C VAL A 103 -19.54 -15.25 -12.10
N PRO A 104 -18.81 -14.61 -13.03
CA PRO A 104 -17.39 -14.33 -12.96
C PRO A 104 -17.06 -13.20 -11.97
N ALA A 105 -15.96 -13.35 -11.24
CA ALA A 105 -15.42 -12.32 -10.36
C ALA A 105 -13.89 -12.39 -10.35
N THR A 106 -13.21 -11.39 -9.81
CA THR A 106 -11.75 -11.41 -9.59
C THR A 106 -11.45 -10.99 -8.17
N VAL A 107 -10.64 -11.77 -7.46
CA VAL A 107 -10.12 -11.41 -6.13
C VAL A 107 -8.72 -10.85 -6.31
N ALA A 108 -8.47 -9.61 -5.87
CA ALA A 108 -7.15 -9.03 -5.80
C ALA A 108 -6.63 -9.05 -4.36
N LEU A 109 -5.38 -9.50 -4.18
CA LEU A 109 -4.63 -9.34 -2.94
C LEU A 109 -3.88 -8.02 -2.99
N LEU A 110 -4.22 -7.11 -2.09
CA LEU A 110 -3.66 -5.78 -1.98
C LEU A 110 -2.86 -5.64 -0.70
N ASP A 111 -1.69 -5.04 -0.81
CA ASP A 111 -0.94 -4.55 0.33
C ASP A 111 -1.25 -3.07 0.58
N VAL A 112 -2.00 -2.75 1.63
CA VAL A 112 -2.51 -1.39 1.93
C VAL A 112 -1.52 -0.63 2.79
N ILE A 113 -0.70 0.21 2.17
CA ILE A 113 0.46 0.88 2.76
C ILE A 113 0.06 1.91 3.82
N GLY A 114 -1.02 2.62 3.54
CA GLY A 114 -1.57 3.66 4.40
C GLY A 114 -2.76 4.32 3.74
N PHE A 115 -3.42 5.24 4.45
CA PHE A 115 -4.60 5.91 3.94
C PHE A 115 -4.75 7.36 4.43
N TYR A 116 -5.59 8.10 3.73
CA TYR A 116 -6.13 9.39 4.14
C TYR A 116 -7.63 9.23 4.33
N ARG A 117 -8.13 9.58 5.50
CA ARG A 117 -9.58 9.72 5.73
C ARG A 117 -10.04 11.06 5.18
N VAL A 118 -11.16 11.08 4.45
CA VAL A 118 -11.74 12.31 3.87
C VAL A 118 -13.17 12.47 4.36
N THR A 119 -13.34 13.24 5.43
CA THR A 119 -14.64 13.62 6.00
C THR A 119 -15.22 14.89 5.38
N SER A 120 -14.36 15.70 4.76
CA SER A 120 -14.70 16.96 4.10
C SER A 120 -15.14 16.75 2.64
N VAL A 121 -15.97 15.73 2.40
CA VAL A 121 -16.41 15.35 1.03
C VAL A 121 -17.31 16.39 0.35
N THR A 122 -17.81 17.36 1.11
CA THR A 122 -18.61 18.48 0.61
C THR A 122 -17.78 19.61 0.00
N THR A 123 -16.45 19.58 0.17
CA THR A 123 -15.53 20.59 -0.37
C THR A 123 -15.21 20.29 -1.84
N ALA A 124 -15.45 21.28 -2.72
CA ALA A 124 -15.27 21.15 -4.18
C ALA A 124 -13.89 21.61 -4.69
N THR A 125 -13.05 22.17 -3.82
CA THR A 125 -11.69 22.62 -4.12
C THR A 125 -10.66 21.58 -3.69
N ALA A 126 -9.45 21.65 -4.25
CA ALA A 126 -8.35 20.80 -3.81
C ALA A 126 -8.03 21.03 -2.33
N GLN A 127 -7.94 19.93 -1.58
CA GLN A 127 -7.68 19.94 -0.15
C GLN A 127 -6.27 19.40 0.09
N ALA A 128 -5.44 20.18 0.77
CA ALA A 128 -4.08 19.76 1.11
C ALA A 128 -4.12 18.61 2.12
N THR A 129 -3.28 17.61 1.90
CA THR A 129 -3.06 16.54 2.86
C THR A 129 -1.91 16.87 3.79
N THR A 130 -1.88 16.22 4.94
CA THR A 130 -0.76 16.29 5.89
C THR A 130 0.05 14.99 5.81
N ASN A 131 1.30 15.11 5.34
CA ASN A 131 2.25 14.00 5.16
C ASN A 131 3.37 14.07 6.20
N THR A 132 3.02 13.91 7.47
CA THR A 132 4.02 13.87 8.56
C THR A 132 4.92 12.64 8.40
N LEU A 133 6.24 12.84 8.44
CA LEU A 133 7.23 11.75 8.42
C LEU A 133 7.22 11.02 9.77
N GLY A 134 6.24 10.12 9.95
CA GLY A 134 6.00 9.42 11.22
C GLY A 134 6.82 8.16 11.44
N GLN A 135 7.40 7.58 10.39
CA GLN A 135 8.27 6.41 10.52
C GLN A 135 9.67 6.87 10.92
N THR A 136 10.32 6.16 11.86
CA THR A 136 11.61 6.61 12.40
C THR A 136 12.59 5.47 12.67
N ALA A 137 13.89 5.77 12.57
CA ALA A 137 14.95 4.90 13.06
C ALA A 137 16.11 5.76 13.56
N THR A 138 16.76 5.34 14.63
CA THR A 138 18.02 5.94 15.07
C THR A 138 19.18 5.38 14.25
N PHE A 139 20.25 6.13 14.07
CA PHE A 139 21.43 5.70 13.33
C PHE A 139 22.73 6.33 13.87
N THR A 140 23.86 5.73 13.53
CA THR A 140 25.20 6.31 13.67
C THR A 140 25.84 6.51 12.30
N ALA A 141 26.73 7.49 12.15
CA ALA A 141 27.44 7.77 10.91
C ALA A 141 28.94 7.48 11.05
N ASN A 142 29.57 7.01 9.96
CA ASN A 142 31.01 6.83 9.87
C ASN A 142 31.60 7.71 8.76
N ALA A 143 32.27 8.79 9.16
CA ALA A 143 32.90 9.77 8.28
C ALA A 143 34.01 9.19 7.36
N ALA A 144 34.62 8.05 7.72
CA ALA A 144 35.64 7.43 6.86
C ALA A 144 35.04 6.67 5.67
N THR A 145 33.73 6.40 5.67
CA THR A 145 33.05 5.53 4.67
C THR A 145 31.72 6.08 4.17
N ASP A 146 31.34 7.27 4.63
CA ASP A 146 30.03 7.92 4.43
C ASP A 146 28.83 7.06 4.79
N THR A 147 29.05 6.01 5.58
CA THR A 147 28.05 4.97 5.81
C THR A 147 27.35 5.21 7.13
N CYS A 148 26.03 5.21 7.09
CA CYS A 148 25.15 5.25 8.23
C CYS A 148 24.65 3.84 8.56
N THR A 149 24.58 3.52 9.85
CA THR A 149 24.11 2.22 10.34
C THR A 149 22.92 2.43 11.27
N TYR A 150 21.80 1.75 11.00
CA TYR A 150 20.64 1.82 11.88
C TYR A 150 20.97 1.22 13.26
N THR A 151 20.56 1.90 14.31
CA THR A 151 20.66 1.43 15.70
C THR A 151 19.31 1.04 16.30
N SER A 152 18.21 1.27 15.57
CA SER A 152 16.86 0.81 15.93
C SER A 152 16.20 0.14 14.73
N THR A 153 15.41 -0.90 15.00
CA THR A 153 14.63 -1.64 14.01
C THR A 153 13.11 -1.50 14.19
N ALA A 154 12.66 -0.64 15.12
CA ALA A 154 11.26 -0.56 15.53
C ALA A 154 10.28 -0.23 14.38
N SER A 155 10.64 0.67 13.48
CA SER A 155 9.85 0.99 12.28
C SER A 155 10.29 0.23 11.02
N ILE A 156 11.01 -0.89 11.18
CA ILE A 156 11.44 -1.78 10.08
C ILE A 156 12.22 -1.01 9.00
N PRO A 157 13.32 -0.30 9.34
CA PRO A 157 14.09 0.49 8.37
C PRO A 157 14.77 -0.36 7.27
N SER A 158 14.79 -1.69 7.41
CA SER A 158 15.16 -2.62 6.34
C SER A 158 14.21 -2.56 5.12
N ASN A 159 13.04 -1.92 5.26
CA ASN A 159 12.12 -1.60 4.16
C ASN A 159 12.50 -0.32 3.39
N LEU A 160 13.50 0.45 3.84
CA LEU A 160 13.95 1.66 3.17
C LEU A 160 14.64 1.33 1.84
N LEU A 161 14.16 1.92 0.76
CA LEU A 161 14.64 1.72 -0.60
C LEU A 161 15.44 2.93 -1.07
N THR A 162 16.36 2.72 -2.00
CA THR A 162 17.07 3.81 -2.66
C THR A 162 16.08 4.77 -3.32
N GLY A 163 16.32 6.07 -3.15
CA GLY A 163 15.45 7.15 -3.62
C GLY A 163 14.34 7.55 -2.64
N THR A 164 14.23 6.91 -1.47
CA THR A 164 13.30 7.35 -0.42
C THR A 164 13.71 8.72 0.10
N ARG A 165 12.77 9.67 0.14
CA ARG A 165 12.95 10.96 0.80
C ARG A 165 12.92 10.79 2.32
N VAL A 166 13.93 11.33 2.99
CA VAL A 166 14.07 11.28 4.44
C VAL A 166 14.45 12.63 5.01
N ARG A 167 14.15 12.86 6.29
CA ARG A 167 14.66 14.00 7.06
C ARG A 167 15.34 13.53 8.34
N LEU A 168 16.31 14.31 8.81
CA LEU A 168 17.11 13.97 9.96
C LEU A 168 16.85 14.91 11.13
N THR A 169 16.96 14.36 12.34
CA THR A 169 17.02 15.10 13.59
C THR A 169 18.14 14.55 14.47
N THR A 170 18.52 15.30 15.49
CA THR A 170 19.49 14.85 16.49
C THR A 170 19.20 15.47 17.84
N THR A 171 19.71 14.88 18.92
CA THR A 171 19.70 15.47 20.25
C THR A 171 20.80 16.53 20.46
N THR A 172 21.86 16.52 19.64
CA THR A 172 22.99 17.47 19.74
C THR A 172 23.43 17.96 18.36
N THR A 173 24.52 17.43 17.77
CA THR A 173 25.06 17.89 16.48
C THR A 173 24.99 16.78 15.46
N LEU A 174 24.31 17.00 14.32
CA LEU A 174 24.23 16.02 13.23
C LEU A 174 25.61 15.77 12.60
N PRO A 175 25.80 14.60 11.95
CA PRO A 175 27.00 14.35 11.16
C PRO A 175 27.17 15.43 10.08
N ALA A 176 28.33 16.07 9.98
CA ALA A 176 28.55 17.12 8.99
C ALA A 176 28.69 16.51 7.58
N PRO A 177 28.12 17.12 6.52
CA PRO A 177 27.46 18.43 6.46
C PRO A 177 25.92 18.39 6.61
N LEU A 178 25.37 17.36 7.24
CA LEU A 178 23.92 17.17 7.31
C LEU A 178 23.25 18.19 8.24
N ALA A 179 22.06 18.61 7.85
CA ALA A 179 21.24 19.59 8.56
C ALA A 179 19.81 19.09 8.81
N THR A 180 19.19 19.57 9.88
CA THR A 180 17.76 19.33 10.16
C THR A 180 16.87 20.06 9.15
N ALA A 181 15.59 19.69 9.09
CA ALA A 181 14.59 20.28 8.17
C ALA A 181 14.98 20.26 6.67
N THR A 182 16.01 19.51 6.31
CA THR A 182 16.49 19.33 4.94
C THR A 182 16.09 17.94 4.46
N ASP A 183 15.55 17.87 3.24
CA ASP A 183 15.23 16.61 2.58
C ASP A 183 16.49 16.00 1.97
N TYR A 184 16.75 14.73 2.33
CA TYR A 184 17.79 13.90 1.73
C TYR A 184 17.17 12.68 1.07
N TYR A 185 17.94 12.01 0.23
CA TYR A 185 17.51 10.80 -0.46
C TYR A 185 18.40 9.63 -0.09
N LEU A 186 17.77 8.54 0.33
CA LEU A 186 18.47 7.37 0.82
C LEU A 186 19.14 6.60 -0.33
N ILE A 187 20.36 6.12 -0.11
CA ILE A 187 21.04 5.11 -0.91
C ILE A 187 21.16 3.86 -0.05
N ARG A 188 20.42 2.80 -0.39
CA ARG A 188 20.46 1.54 0.35
C ARG A 188 21.76 0.79 0.03
N ILE A 189 22.50 0.39 1.06
CA ILE A 189 23.70 -0.46 0.93
C ILE A 189 23.36 -1.89 1.37
N SER A 190 22.66 -2.04 2.50
CA SER A 190 22.16 -3.32 3.00
C SER A 190 20.83 -3.13 3.74
N ASP A 191 20.35 -4.17 4.43
CA ASP A 191 19.18 -4.05 5.34
C ASP A 191 19.47 -3.22 6.59
N THR A 192 20.75 -3.04 6.96
CA THR A 192 21.17 -2.36 8.19
C THR A 192 21.97 -1.08 7.95
N THR A 193 22.44 -0.85 6.71
CA THR A 193 23.29 0.28 6.36
C THR A 193 22.81 1.03 5.13
N PHE A 194 23.03 2.34 5.14
CA PHE A 194 22.62 3.26 4.09
C PHE A 194 23.61 4.42 3.96
N ARG A 195 23.50 5.16 2.86
CA ARG A 195 24.13 6.47 2.65
C ARG A 195 23.06 7.49 2.29
N LEU A 196 23.43 8.76 2.26
CA LEU A 196 22.53 9.86 1.93
C LEU A 196 23.01 10.61 0.70
N ALA A 197 22.07 11.12 -0.08
CA ALA A 197 22.31 11.97 -1.23
C ALA A 197 21.49 13.25 -1.14
N THR A 198 21.96 14.33 -1.78
CA THR A 198 21.29 15.64 -1.83
C THR A 198 20.08 15.67 -2.76
N THR A 199 20.01 14.76 -3.74
CA THR A 199 18.92 14.70 -4.72
C THR A 199 18.53 13.25 -5.01
N TYR A 200 17.31 13.06 -5.51
CA TYR A 200 16.85 11.75 -5.99
C TYR A 200 17.76 11.22 -7.10
N ALA A 201 18.16 12.08 -8.05
CA ALA A 201 19.05 11.69 -9.15
C ALA A 201 20.41 11.20 -8.64
N ASN A 202 20.99 11.87 -7.65
CA ASN A 202 22.23 11.45 -7.01
C ASN A 202 22.06 10.10 -6.29
N ALA A 203 20.91 9.88 -5.63
CA ALA A 203 20.64 8.60 -4.97
C ALA A 203 20.56 7.43 -5.97
N ILE A 204 19.90 7.63 -7.11
CA ILE A 204 19.83 6.62 -8.18
C ILE A 204 21.21 6.39 -8.82
N ALA A 205 22.02 7.43 -8.96
CA ALA A 205 23.39 7.34 -9.46
C ALA A 205 24.40 6.79 -8.43
N GLY A 206 23.99 6.58 -7.18
CA GLY A 206 24.89 6.14 -6.11
C GLY A 206 25.91 7.19 -5.66
N THR A 207 25.65 8.48 -5.93
CA THR A 207 26.50 9.61 -5.53
C THR A 207 26.10 10.07 -4.12
N GLN A 208 26.80 9.57 -3.10
CA GLN A 208 26.54 9.97 -1.72
C GLN A 208 27.09 11.36 -1.38
N ILE A 209 26.62 11.90 -0.25
CA ILE A 209 27.23 13.03 0.46
C ILE A 209 28.48 12.52 1.18
N ASP A 210 29.57 13.27 1.07
CA ASP A 210 30.78 13.03 1.86
C ASP A 210 30.55 13.48 3.31
N ILE A 211 30.62 12.56 4.26
CA ILE A 211 30.46 12.85 5.69
C ILE A 211 31.83 13.21 6.25
N THR A 212 32.00 14.43 6.73
CA THR A 212 33.30 14.92 7.24
C THR A 212 33.44 14.81 8.76
N ASP A 213 32.32 14.69 9.48
CA ASP A 213 32.27 14.52 10.93
C ASP A 213 31.11 13.59 11.28
N ALA A 214 31.30 12.67 12.24
CA ALA A 214 30.28 11.69 12.61
C ALA A 214 29.12 12.29 13.43
N GLY A 215 29.25 13.53 13.90
CA GLY A 215 28.31 14.16 14.81
C GLY A 215 28.40 13.60 16.23
N THR A 216 27.54 14.12 17.10
CA THR A 216 27.37 13.65 18.47
C THR A 216 25.91 13.50 18.83
N GLY A 217 25.62 12.64 19.82
CA GLY A 217 24.26 12.37 20.32
C GLY A 217 23.51 11.31 19.52
N THR A 218 22.20 11.24 19.72
CA THR A 218 21.34 10.31 18.98
C THR A 218 20.88 10.99 17.71
N HIS A 219 21.15 10.40 16.55
CA HIS A 219 20.61 10.83 15.27
C HIS A 219 19.42 9.98 14.88
N THR A 220 18.39 10.62 14.35
CA THR A 220 17.15 9.96 13.93
C THR A 220 16.87 10.31 12.48
N VAL A 221 16.61 9.31 11.66
CA VAL A 221 16.10 9.45 10.31
C VAL A 221 14.60 9.19 10.31
N THR A 222 13.86 10.00 9.55
CA THR A 222 12.40 9.95 9.47
C THR A 222 11.92 9.87 8.03
N TRP A 223 10.85 9.13 7.78
CA TRP A 223 10.25 8.95 6.46
C TRP A 223 8.73 8.72 6.54
N LEU A 224 8.07 8.68 5.37
CA LEU A 224 6.60 8.64 5.29
C LEU A 224 6.03 7.22 5.25
N LEU A 225 6.29 6.49 4.16
CA LEU A 225 5.64 5.20 3.90
C LEU A 225 6.32 4.06 4.68
N PRO A 226 5.59 3.14 5.33
CA PRO A 226 6.21 2.02 6.06
C PRO A 226 6.87 0.97 5.15
N ARG A 227 6.48 0.91 3.88
CA ARG A 227 6.98 -0.02 2.85
C ARG A 227 6.75 0.55 1.46
N TYR A 228 7.46 0.01 0.46
CA TYR A 228 7.61 0.63 -0.87
C TYR A 228 7.96 2.11 -0.72
N THR A 229 8.95 2.38 0.12
CA THR A 229 9.29 3.68 0.71
C THR A 229 9.62 4.77 -0.31
N ASN A 230 10.07 4.39 -1.51
CA ASN A 230 10.32 5.30 -2.62
C ASN A 230 9.07 5.56 -3.49
N GLY A 231 7.92 4.94 -3.19
CA GLY A 231 6.67 5.08 -3.93
C GLY A 231 6.59 4.26 -5.22
N ALA A 232 7.63 3.51 -5.60
CA ALA A 232 7.64 2.76 -6.85
C ALA A 232 6.58 1.65 -6.84
N GLY A 233 5.72 1.65 -7.85
CA GLY A 233 4.64 0.69 -7.98
C GLY A 233 3.45 0.92 -7.05
N VAL A 234 3.50 1.92 -6.18
CA VAL A 234 2.40 2.29 -5.28
C VAL A 234 1.32 3.01 -6.08
N GLN A 235 0.09 2.55 -5.94
CA GLN A 235 -1.10 3.11 -6.57
C GLN A 235 -2.05 3.63 -5.49
N ALA A 236 -3.12 4.32 -5.90
CA ALA A 236 -4.17 4.76 -4.98
C ALA A 236 -5.52 4.13 -5.34
N ILE A 237 -6.35 3.90 -4.33
CA ILE A 237 -7.77 3.57 -4.49
C ILE A 237 -8.60 4.52 -3.63
N ILE A 238 -9.81 4.87 -4.09
CA ILE A 238 -10.76 5.66 -3.30
C ILE A 238 -12.00 4.82 -3.05
N PHE A 239 -12.28 4.50 -1.79
CA PHE A 239 -13.43 3.67 -1.44
C PHE A 239 -14.26 4.26 -0.30
N ASN A 240 -15.56 3.98 -0.32
CA ASN A 240 -16.42 4.27 0.81
C ASN A 240 -16.08 3.30 1.96
N SER A 241 -15.43 3.79 3.00
CA SER A 241 -15.06 2.97 4.15
C SER A 241 -16.20 2.77 5.14
N ASN A 242 -17.39 3.33 4.93
CA ASN A 242 -18.51 3.33 5.88
C ASN A 242 -19.60 2.32 5.53
N ALA A 243 -20.38 1.96 6.55
CA ALA A 243 -21.55 1.11 6.38
C ALA A 243 -22.69 1.80 5.62
N THR A 244 -22.75 3.13 5.71
CA THR A 244 -23.72 4.00 5.02
C THR A 244 -23.18 4.45 3.67
N ALA A 245 -24.09 4.63 2.70
CA ALA A 245 -23.73 5.16 1.39
C ALA A 245 -23.29 6.64 1.47
N LEU A 246 -22.46 7.07 0.51
CA LEU A 246 -22.19 8.50 0.30
C LEU A 246 -23.44 9.27 -0.12
N GLY A 247 -23.39 10.60 -0.10
CA GLY A 247 -24.48 11.41 -0.63
C GLY A 247 -24.63 11.29 -2.16
N ALA A 248 -25.78 11.76 -2.65
CA ALA A 248 -26.17 11.61 -4.04
C ALA A 248 -25.55 12.70 -4.93
N ALA A 249 -24.30 12.48 -5.38
CA ALA A 249 -23.60 13.32 -6.35
C ALA A 249 -22.55 12.53 -7.14
N THR A 250 -22.07 13.10 -8.25
CA THR A 250 -21.10 12.45 -9.16
C THR A 250 -19.91 13.36 -9.49
N PRO A 251 -19.00 13.63 -8.53
CA PRO A 251 -17.83 14.45 -8.79
C PRO A 251 -16.80 13.73 -9.65
N ASN A 252 -16.13 14.49 -10.53
CA ASN A 252 -14.79 14.14 -10.97
C ASN A 252 -13.86 14.13 -9.76
N MET A 253 -13.05 13.07 -9.64
CA MET A 253 -12.11 12.85 -8.54
C MET A 253 -10.70 13.08 -9.05
N SER A 254 -9.88 13.85 -8.33
CA SER A 254 -8.46 14.01 -8.65
C SER A 254 -7.57 13.97 -7.42
N LEU A 255 -6.36 13.44 -7.61
CA LEU A 255 -5.30 13.46 -6.61
C LEU A 255 -4.12 14.25 -7.18
N GLY A 256 -3.63 15.24 -6.43
CA GLY A 256 -2.29 15.80 -6.64
C GLY A 256 -1.29 15.01 -5.80
N TYR A 257 -0.14 14.66 -6.35
CA TYR A 257 0.81 13.77 -5.69
C TYR A 257 2.26 14.05 -6.08
N THR A 258 3.17 13.48 -5.30
CA THR A 258 4.59 13.37 -5.61
C THR A 258 4.86 11.93 -6.07
N ASN A 259 5.46 11.77 -7.26
CA ASN A 259 5.64 10.44 -7.84
C ASN A 259 6.83 9.67 -7.23
N SER A 260 7.03 8.44 -7.71
CA SER A 260 8.15 7.58 -7.29
C SER A 260 9.55 8.06 -7.69
N ALA A 261 9.63 9.06 -8.58
CA ALA A 261 10.85 9.78 -8.94
C ALA A 261 11.05 11.06 -8.09
N GLN A 262 10.22 11.25 -7.07
CA GLN A 262 10.23 12.42 -6.18
C GLN A 262 9.97 13.74 -6.91
N ALA A 263 9.36 13.68 -8.10
CA ALA A 263 8.84 14.85 -8.80
C ALA A 263 7.49 15.24 -8.20
N THR A 264 7.37 16.49 -7.79
CA THR A 264 6.17 17.07 -7.18
C THR A 264 5.19 17.56 -8.23
N SER A 265 4.03 18.07 -7.78
CA SER A 265 3.01 18.69 -8.64
C SER A 265 2.49 17.78 -9.76
N ARG A 266 2.48 16.47 -9.51
CA ARG A 266 1.87 15.48 -10.41
C ARG A 266 0.38 15.41 -10.12
N ALA A 267 -0.41 15.00 -11.11
CA ALA A 267 -1.85 14.84 -10.94
C ALA A 267 -2.35 13.60 -11.67
N THR A 268 -3.44 13.03 -11.15
CA THR A 268 -4.22 11.99 -11.84
C THR A 268 -4.58 12.43 -13.27
N PRO A 269 -4.89 11.51 -14.21
CA PRO A 269 -4.96 11.78 -15.66
C PRO A 269 -5.90 12.93 -16.03
N THR A 270 -5.70 13.49 -17.22
CA THR A 270 -6.51 14.59 -17.77
C THR A 270 -8.01 14.27 -17.85
N VAL A 271 -8.37 13.02 -18.17
CA VAL A 271 -9.74 12.52 -18.02
C VAL A 271 -9.85 11.85 -16.65
N LEU A 272 -10.62 12.48 -15.77
CA LEU A 272 -10.73 12.08 -14.38
C LEU A 272 -11.78 10.98 -14.16
N PRO A 273 -11.53 10.03 -13.24
CA PRO A 273 -12.55 9.11 -12.75
C PRO A 273 -13.71 9.86 -12.09
N ILE A 274 -14.93 9.42 -12.39
CA ILE A 274 -16.17 10.01 -11.89
C ILE A 274 -16.71 9.13 -10.77
N GLY A 275 -16.80 9.75 -9.59
CA GLY A 275 -17.39 9.16 -8.41
C GLY A 275 -18.85 8.77 -8.61
N LYS A 276 -19.26 7.65 -8.00
CA LYS A 276 -20.64 7.15 -8.06
C LYS A 276 -21.52 7.88 -7.04
N SER A 277 -22.73 8.22 -7.48
CA SER A 277 -23.80 8.71 -6.61
C SER A 277 -24.26 7.63 -5.65
N ALA A 278 -24.38 7.97 -4.37
CA ALA A 278 -24.75 7.02 -3.33
C ALA A 278 -23.87 5.77 -3.32
N ALA A 279 -22.55 5.95 -3.50
CA ALA A 279 -21.59 4.84 -3.49
C ALA A 279 -21.73 4.03 -2.19
N SER A 280 -21.97 2.74 -2.34
CA SER A 280 -22.30 1.85 -1.23
C SER A 280 -21.06 1.47 -0.43
N ASN A 281 -21.29 0.75 0.68
CA ASN A 281 -20.23 0.31 1.57
C ASN A 281 -19.12 -0.44 0.83
N SER A 282 -17.87 -0.08 1.13
CA SER A 282 -16.64 -0.65 0.58
C SER A 282 -16.46 -0.47 -0.93
N HIS A 283 -17.37 0.23 -1.61
CA HIS A 283 -17.27 0.47 -3.04
C HIS A 283 -16.07 1.35 -3.35
N ILE A 284 -15.18 0.90 -4.24
CA ILE A 284 -14.20 1.77 -4.88
C ILE A 284 -14.95 2.68 -5.84
N ILE A 285 -15.15 3.92 -5.42
CA ILE A 285 -16.33 4.74 -5.76
C ILE A 285 -16.42 5.15 -7.23
N TYR A 286 -15.36 5.00 -8.00
CA TYR A 286 -15.33 5.31 -9.44
C TYR A 286 -15.35 4.06 -10.35
N THR A 287 -15.56 2.87 -9.77
CA THR A 287 -15.73 1.62 -10.54
C THR A 287 -17.21 1.35 -10.85
N GLY A 288 -17.49 0.54 -11.87
CA GLY A 288 -18.84 0.12 -12.27
C GLY A 288 -18.97 -0.12 -13.78
N ALA A 289 -19.97 -0.93 -14.17
CA ALA A 289 -20.17 -1.32 -15.58
C ALA A 289 -20.76 -0.24 -16.48
N THR A 290 -21.51 0.69 -15.91
CA THR A 290 -22.26 1.69 -16.69
C THR A 290 -22.08 3.08 -16.09
N GLY A 291 -21.97 4.06 -16.96
CA GLY A 291 -21.79 5.48 -16.61
C GLY A 291 -20.50 6.06 -17.17
N THR A 292 -20.56 7.34 -17.56
CA THR A 292 -19.39 8.11 -17.99
C THR A 292 -18.34 8.14 -16.89
N GLY A 293 -17.07 8.02 -17.27
CA GLY A 293 -15.94 8.18 -16.36
C GLY A 293 -15.79 7.07 -15.32
N LYS A 294 -16.28 5.84 -15.58
CA LYS A 294 -15.93 4.66 -14.78
C LYS A 294 -14.59 4.09 -15.21
N TYR A 295 -13.78 3.76 -14.22
CA TYR A 295 -12.42 3.25 -14.40
C TYR A 295 -12.29 1.88 -13.73
N ASN A 296 -11.18 1.20 -14.03
CA ASN A 296 -10.73 0.12 -13.18
C ASN A 296 -10.36 0.65 -11.78
N TYR A 297 -10.13 -0.23 -10.82
CA TYR A 297 -10.11 0.13 -9.41
C TYR A 297 -8.89 0.95 -8.95
N MET A 298 -7.77 0.90 -9.67
CA MET A 298 -6.61 1.76 -9.39
C MET A 298 -6.80 3.14 -10.01
N MET A 299 -6.60 4.18 -9.20
CA MET A 299 -6.60 5.56 -9.67
C MET A 299 -5.46 5.73 -10.68
N PRO A 300 -5.75 6.12 -11.93
CA PRO A 300 -4.67 6.25 -12.91
C PRO A 300 -3.75 7.42 -12.55
N LEU A 301 -2.50 7.31 -12.99
CA LEU A 301 -1.47 8.31 -12.75
C LEU A 301 -1.28 9.21 -13.99
N GLN A 302 -0.59 10.32 -13.81
CA GLN A 302 -0.04 11.11 -14.91
C GLN A 302 0.83 10.23 -15.81
N SER A 303 0.79 10.49 -17.13
CA SER A 303 1.61 9.75 -18.09
C SER A 303 3.10 9.79 -17.71
N GLY A 304 3.76 8.63 -17.77
CA GLY A 304 5.16 8.43 -17.41
C GLY A 304 5.42 8.15 -15.92
N ASP A 305 4.42 8.24 -15.04
CA ASP A 305 4.61 7.94 -13.62
C ASP A 305 4.49 6.45 -13.31
N ALA A 306 5.37 5.96 -12.43
CA ALA A 306 5.45 4.56 -12.03
C ALA A 306 4.97 4.31 -10.60
N GLY A 307 4.43 5.31 -9.92
CA GLY A 307 3.84 5.17 -8.58
C GLY A 307 3.81 6.46 -7.78
N ILE A 308 3.25 6.38 -6.57
CA ILE A 308 3.00 7.51 -5.67
C ILE A 308 3.90 7.41 -4.43
N ALA A 309 4.72 8.43 -4.19
CA ALA A 309 5.50 8.55 -2.95
C ALA A 309 4.71 9.23 -1.82
N GLN A 310 3.82 10.16 -2.16
CA GLN A 310 2.84 10.76 -1.26
C GLN A 310 1.71 11.41 -2.05
N ILE A 311 0.51 11.49 -1.47
CA ILE A 311 -0.59 12.30 -2.01
C ILE A 311 -0.49 13.67 -1.36
N ASP A 312 -0.46 14.73 -2.15
CA ASP A 312 -0.33 16.13 -1.72
C ASP A 312 -1.69 16.84 -1.62
N THR A 313 -2.62 16.50 -2.52
CA THR A 313 -3.98 17.05 -2.50
C THR A 313 -5.02 16.02 -2.91
N ILE A 314 -6.23 16.16 -2.38
CA ILE A 314 -7.41 15.36 -2.74
C ILE A 314 -8.52 16.32 -3.14
N GLN A 315 -9.18 16.08 -4.28
CA GLN A 315 -10.24 16.95 -4.78
C GLN A 315 -11.45 16.16 -5.29
N ASN A 316 -12.62 16.61 -4.86
CA ASN A 316 -13.88 16.36 -5.54
C ASN A 316 -14.23 17.63 -6.33
N SER A 317 -14.62 17.54 -7.60
CA SER A 317 -15.00 18.73 -8.39
C SER A 317 -16.34 19.35 -7.98
N VAL A 318 -17.19 18.59 -7.29
CA VAL A 318 -18.43 19.04 -6.67
C VAL A 318 -18.64 18.34 -5.33
N SER A 319 -19.51 18.89 -4.49
CA SER A 319 -19.85 18.31 -3.18
C SER A 319 -20.48 16.93 -3.32
N TYR A 320 -20.03 15.98 -2.50
CA TYR A 320 -20.73 14.70 -2.30
C TYR A 320 -21.97 14.81 -1.42
N VAL A 321 -22.34 16.01 -0.97
CA VAL A 321 -23.46 16.33 -0.07
C VAL A 321 -23.26 15.81 1.36
N SER A 322 -22.91 14.54 1.53
CA SER A 322 -22.69 13.89 2.83
C SER A 322 -21.83 12.64 2.73
N GLY A 323 -21.43 12.11 3.89
CA GLY A 323 -20.62 10.90 4.02
C GLY A 323 -19.13 11.20 4.18
N GLU A 324 -18.32 10.16 4.07
CA GLU A 324 -16.87 10.24 4.05
C GLU A 324 -16.32 9.06 3.24
N TYR A 325 -15.10 9.19 2.72
CA TYR A 325 -14.41 8.11 2.02
C TYR A 325 -12.95 8.04 2.45
N THR A 326 -12.28 6.99 1.98
CA THR A 326 -10.87 6.73 2.25
C THR A 326 -10.09 6.70 0.94
N VAL A 327 -8.97 7.42 0.90
CA VAL A 327 -7.97 7.29 -0.16
C VAL A 327 -6.83 6.44 0.37
N ALA A 328 -6.70 5.20 -0.09
CA ALA A 328 -5.66 4.28 0.35
C ALA A 328 -4.55 4.16 -0.69
N LEU A 329 -3.30 4.19 -0.22
CA LEU A 329 -2.13 3.81 -1.01
C LEU A 329 -1.98 2.30 -0.95
N VAL A 330 -1.92 1.65 -2.11
CA VAL A 330 -1.92 0.19 -2.23
C VAL A 330 -0.87 -0.30 -3.21
N ARG A 331 -0.42 -1.53 -3.00
CA ARG A 331 0.32 -2.33 -3.99
C ARG A 331 -0.45 -3.61 -4.25
N GLU A 332 -0.85 -3.86 -5.50
CA GLU A 332 -1.40 -5.17 -5.85
C GLU A 332 -0.27 -6.21 -5.88
N LEU A 333 -0.51 -7.34 -5.22
CA LEU A 333 0.42 -8.46 -5.19
C LEU A 333 -0.04 -9.61 -6.10
N ALA A 334 -1.34 -9.86 -6.19
CA ALA A 334 -1.87 -10.95 -7.01
C ALA A 334 -3.34 -10.71 -7.38
N GLN A 335 -3.77 -11.34 -8.48
CA GLN A 335 -5.18 -11.49 -8.84
C GLN A 335 -5.51 -12.97 -9.06
N ILE A 336 -6.67 -13.39 -8.58
CA ILE A 336 -7.20 -14.74 -8.79
C ILE A 336 -8.58 -14.61 -9.44
N PRO A 337 -8.74 -14.96 -10.73
CA PRO A 337 -10.02 -14.94 -11.40
C PRO A 337 -10.89 -16.12 -10.94
N LEU A 338 -12.17 -15.86 -10.70
CA LEU A 338 -13.18 -16.85 -10.34
C LEU A 338 -14.15 -17.00 -11.51
N SER A 339 -14.04 -18.08 -12.27
CA SER A 339 -14.87 -18.31 -13.46
C SER A 339 -16.16 -19.10 -13.16
N THR A 340 -16.11 -20.01 -12.18
CA THR A 340 -17.14 -21.03 -11.97
C THR A 340 -17.47 -21.15 -10.49
N LEU A 341 -18.76 -21.26 -10.18
CA LEU A 341 -19.28 -21.28 -8.81
C LEU A 341 -18.83 -22.57 -8.12
N GLY A 342 -18.29 -22.46 -6.90
CA GLY A 342 -17.84 -23.61 -6.12
C GLY A 342 -16.55 -24.28 -6.62
N LEU A 343 -15.98 -23.82 -7.74
CA LEU A 343 -14.69 -24.30 -8.23
C LEU A 343 -13.58 -23.34 -7.79
N ALA A 344 -12.61 -23.85 -7.04
CA ALA A 344 -11.46 -23.06 -6.63
C ALA A 344 -10.55 -22.77 -7.83
N ALA A 345 -10.15 -21.51 -7.97
CA ALA A 345 -9.06 -21.11 -8.83
C ALA A 345 -7.77 -21.09 -8.03
N GLU A 346 -6.69 -21.63 -8.60
CA GLU A 346 -5.37 -21.63 -8.00
C GLU A 346 -4.38 -20.92 -8.92
N GLN A 347 -3.45 -20.17 -8.31
CA GLN A 347 -2.35 -19.49 -8.97
C GLN A 347 -1.04 -20.00 -8.39
N ASN A 348 -0.14 -20.43 -9.27
CA ASN A 348 1.24 -20.71 -8.94
C ASN A 348 2.06 -19.46 -9.23
N PHE A 349 2.58 -18.80 -8.18
CA PHE A 349 3.38 -17.58 -8.36
C PHE A 349 4.84 -17.88 -8.67
N MET A 350 5.31 -19.13 -8.60
CA MET A 350 6.69 -19.44 -8.99
C MET A 350 6.85 -19.34 -10.51
N PHE A 351 5.91 -19.90 -11.27
CA PHE A 351 5.96 -19.95 -12.74
C PHE A 351 4.90 -19.09 -13.44
N GLY A 352 3.84 -18.71 -12.73
CA GLY A 352 2.80 -17.80 -13.22
C GLY A 352 3.18 -16.33 -13.04
N LEU A 353 2.33 -15.45 -13.57
CA LEU A 353 2.45 -14.01 -13.39
C LEU A 353 1.38 -13.50 -12.41
N PRO A 354 1.72 -12.54 -11.52
CA PRO A 354 3.07 -12.04 -11.26
C PRO A 354 3.96 -13.09 -10.58
N SER A 355 5.23 -13.19 -11.00
CA SER A 355 6.15 -14.20 -10.46
C SER A 355 6.74 -13.76 -9.12
N MET A 356 6.52 -14.59 -8.09
CA MET A 356 6.94 -14.44 -6.70
C MET A 356 6.93 -12.98 -6.20
N PRO A 357 5.74 -12.34 -6.08
CA PRO A 357 5.63 -11.02 -5.48
C PRO A 357 6.22 -10.99 -4.07
N ARG A 358 7.09 -10.01 -3.80
CA ARG A 358 7.65 -9.78 -2.47
C ARG A 358 6.56 -9.33 -1.51
N VAL A 359 6.57 -9.88 -0.30
CA VAL A 359 5.78 -9.43 0.84
C VAL A 359 6.75 -8.81 1.84
N TYR A 360 6.68 -7.49 2.01
CA TYR A 360 7.56 -6.78 2.94
C TYR A 360 7.18 -7.09 4.40
N ASP A 361 8.13 -6.94 5.31
CA ASP A 361 7.85 -7.00 6.74
C ASP A 361 6.90 -5.86 7.13
N GLY A 362 5.93 -6.18 7.98
CA GLY A 362 4.83 -5.28 8.32
C GLY A 362 3.75 -5.10 7.23
N ALA A 363 3.66 -5.99 6.24
CA ALA A 363 2.69 -5.87 5.15
C ALA A 363 1.23 -6.03 5.61
N ALA A 364 0.39 -5.02 5.33
CA ALA A 364 -1.02 -5.05 5.66
C ALA A 364 -1.82 -5.59 4.46
N LEU A 365 -2.03 -6.90 4.46
CA LEU A 365 -2.67 -7.61 3.34
C LEU A 365 -4.19 -7.60 3.44
N TYR A 366 -4.86 -7.07 2.42
CA TYR A 366 -6.33 -7.00 2.29
C TYR A 366 -6.78 -7.56 0.95
N PHE A 367 -8.08 -7.76 0.82
CA PHE A 367 -8.71 -8.21 -0.42
C PHE A 367 -9.59 -7.13 -1.03
N ALA A 368 -9.56 -7.04 -2.36
CA ALA A 368 -10.59 -6.38 -3.15
C ALA A 368 -11.22 -7.39 -4.10
N VAL A 369 -12.50 -7.20 -4.43
CA VAL A 369 -13.24 -8.05 -5.37
C VAL A 369 -13.79 -7.18 -6.48
N GLY A 370 -13.44 -7.53 -7.72
CA GLY A 370 -14.10 -7.05 -8.93
C GLY A 370 -15.24 -7.99 -9.31
N SER A 371 -16.46 -7.48 -9.24
CA SER A 371 -17.68 -8.24 -9.52
C SER A 371 -17.97 -8.23 -11.02
N GLY A 372 -17.91 -9.37 -11.70
CA GLY A 372 -18.29 -9.47 -13.12
C GLY A 372 -19.80 -9.50 -13.35
N GLN A 373 -20.56 -9.82 -12.29
CA GLN A 373 -22.01 -9.69 -12.22
C GLN A 373 -22.46 -9.36 -10.78
N ASN A 374 -23.76 -9.43 -10.48
CA ASN A 374 -24.29 -9.04 -9.18
C ASN A 374 -23.64 -9.86 -8.04
N THR A 375 -22.97 -9.21 -7.09
CA THR A 375 -22.45 -9.88 -5.89
C THR A 375 -23.36 -9.54 -4.71
N PRO A 376 -24.16 -10.49 -4.19
CA PRO A 376 -25.02 -10.24 -3.04
C PRO A 376 -24.23 -9.78 -1.81
N LEU A 377 -24.85 -8.95 -0.97
CA LEU A 377 -24.31 -8.61 0.35
C LEU A 377 -23.92 -9.88 1.13
N SER A 378 -22.83 -9.80 1.88
CA SER A 378 -22.28 -10.92 2.67
C SER A 378 -21.91 -12.20 1.90
N SER A 379 -21.79 -12.16 0.57
CA SER A 379 -21.32 -13.31 -0.23
C SER A 379 -19.95 -13.81 0.25
N ALA A 380 -19.82 -15.12 0.48
CA ALA A 380 -18.59 -15.70 1.01
C ALA A 380 -17.52 -15.91 -0.08
N PHE A 381 -16.28 -15.52 0.22
CA PHE A 381 -15.07 -15.84 -0.52
C PHE A 381 -14.09 -16.53 0.41
N SER A 382 -13.45 -17.60 -0.03
CA SER A 382 -12.51 -18.36 0.79
C SER A 382 -11.31 -18.79 -0.03
N GLY A 383 -10.21 -19.13 0.64
CA GLY A 383 -9.02 -19.58 -0.04
C GLY A 383 -7.81 -19.69 0.86
N TYR A 384 -6.65 -19.68 0.24
CA TYR A 384 -5.38 -19.69 0.96
C TYR A 384 -4.30 -18.93 0.20
N PHE A 385 -3.26 -18.49 0.92
CA PHE A 385 -1.98 -18.06 0.34
C PHE A 385 -0.84 -18.77 1.06
N ASN A 386 0.12 -19.25 0.28
CA ASN A 386 1.37 -19.80 0.79
C ASN A 386 2.48 -18.78 0.60
N PHE A 387 3.24 -18.55 1.66
CA PHE A 387 4.38 -17.67 1.70
C PHE A 387 5.63 -18.50 1.91
N VAL A 388 6.73 -18.11 1.28
CA VAL A 388 8.05 -18.75 1.45
C VAL A 388 9.09 -17.66 1.68
N PHE A 389 10.10 -17.93 2.48
CA PHE A 389 11.13 -16.95 2.79
C PHE A 389 12.54 -17.55 2.83
N ASN A 390 13.52 -16.79 2.34
CA ASN A 390 14.96 -17.11 2.35
C ASN A 390 15.80 -15.85 2.17
#